data_AF-A0A951F313-F1
#
_entry.id   AF-A0A951F313-F1
#
_cell.length_a   1.000
_cell.length_b   1.000
_cell.length_c   1.000
_cell.angle_alpha   90.00
_cell.angle_beta   90.00
_cell.angle_gamma   90.00
#
_symmetry.space_group_name_H-M   'P 1'
#
loop_
_entity.id
_entity.type
_entity.pdbx_description
1 polymer ?
#
loop_
_entity_poly.entity_id
_entity_poly.type
_entity_poly.pdbx_seq_one_letter_code
_entity_poly.pdbx_strand_id
1 'polypeptide(L)'
;MRPSGLDAFRLPPLILHPFSGPDDTSVLMESSRASLALQGFLPRSEAATQDLDQRLLRGRYAELRMLYYIGKDVTRWTEQCAETASAAPVFEGRRMRAETFAVLLVQFVPAHVRAKLEGWGVLDFCSLFRRSFGLHGVFQELPPVEAFSSEFLRRYHRYLDQWYEQRLKDSGFDRPEPHEFVFDLYASGEYTMMLEQSWGTETGEAAS
;
A
#
# COMPACT_ATOMS: atom_id res chain seq x y z
N MET A 1 -11.51 4.17 -31.28
CA MET A 1 -12.67 3.27 -31.14
C MET A 1 -12.72 2.90 -29.65
N ARG A 2 -13.73 3.34 -28.89
CA ARG A 2 -13.84 3.01 -27.45
C ARG A 2 -14.15 1.51 -27.31
N PRO A 3 -13.55 0.77 -26.35
CA PRO A 3 -13.93 -0.61 -26.12
C PRO A 3 -15.42 -0.63 -25.76
N SER A 4 -16.19 -1.37 -26.56
CA SER A 4 -17.60 -1.61 -26.31
C SER A 4 -17.69 -2.86 -25.44
N GLY A 5 -18.23 -2.69 -24.23
CA GLY A 5 -18.79 -3.75 -23.38
C GLY A 5 -17.94 -4.98 -23.09
N LEU A 6 -17.45 -5.05 -21.83
CA LEU A 6 -17.16 -6.29 -21.08
C LEU A 6 -15.83 -7.00 -21.34
N ASP A 7 -14.70 -6.31 -21.24
CA ASP A 7 -13.52 -6.89 -20.56
C ASP A 7 -12.63 -5.75 -20.07
N ALA A 8 -12.45 -5.64 -18.75
CA ALA A 8 -11.56 -4.67 -18.15
C ALA A 8 -10.11 -4.97 -18.57
N PHE A 9 -9.29 -3.94 -18.79
CA PHE A 9 -7.88 -4.14 -19.14
C PHE A 9 -7.13 -4.76 -17.96
N ARG A 10 -6.55 -5.94 -18.16
CA ARG A 10 -5.84 -6.68 -17.10
C ARG A 10 -4.46 -6.10 -16.89
N LEU A 11 -4.23 -5.58 -15.69
CA LEU A 11 -2.94 -5.09 -15.22
C LEU A 11 -2.14 -6.21 -14.55
N PRO A 12 -0.82 -6.03 -14.39
CA PRO A 12 0.01 -6.91 -13.57
C PRO A 12 -0.57 -7.06 -12.14
N PRO A 13 -0.37 -8.21 -11.48
CA PRO A 13 -0.80 -8.37 -10.10
C PRO A 13 -0.01 -7.45 -9.16
N LEU A 14 -0.68 -6.92 -8.13
CA LEU A 14 -0.05 -6.18 -7.05
C LEU A 14 0.36 -7.16 -5.94
N ILE A 15 1.64 -7.11 -5.55
CA ILE A 15 2.20 -7.96 -4.51
C ILE A 15 2.71 -7.06 -3.39
N LEU A 16 2.27 -7.29 -2.16
CA LEU A 16 2.62 -6.47 -0.99
C LEU A 16 3.56 -7.19 -0.01
N HIS A 17 4.57 -6.46 0.45
CA HIS A 17 5.56 -6.84 1.46
C HIS A 17 5.53 -5.81 2.60
N PRO A 18 4.46 -5.78 3.41
CA PRO A 18 4.27 -4.73 4.43
C PRO A 18 5.33 -4.74 5.54
N PHE A 19 6.05 -5.84 5.71
CA PHE A 19 7.05 -6.01 6.76
C PHE A 19 8.35 -6.57 6.20
N SER A 20 9.48 -6.15 6.77
CA SER A 20 10.79 -6.72 6.47
C SER A 20 11.28 -7.70 7.55
N GLY A 21 10.52 -7.86 8.65
CA GLY A 21 10.78 -8.88 9.68
C GLY A 21 9.60 -9.11 10.64
N PRO A 22 9.65 -10.22 11.42
CA PRO A 22 8.55 -10.64 12.31
C PRO A 22 8.31 -9.70 13.51
N ASP A 23 9.31 -8.91 13.91
CA ASP A 23 9.20 -7.96 15.04
C ASP A 23 8.30 -6.75 14.73
N ASP A 24 8.04 -6.44 13.46
CA ASP A 24 7.30 -5.25 13.08
C ASP A 24 5.80 -5.35 13.48
N THR A 25 5.21 -6.55 13.49
CA THR A 25 3.80 -6.76 13.85
C THR A 25 3.55 -6.66 15.37
N SER A 26 4.45 -7.21 16.19
CA SER A 26 4.31 -7.19 17.65
C SER A 26 4.39 -5.75 18.20
N VAL A 27 5.29 -4.95 17.64
CA VAL A 27 5.46 -3.53 18.00
C VAL A 27 4.21 -2.70 17.70
N LEU A 28 3.50 -2.98 16.60
CA LEU A 28 2.23 -2.31 16.27
C LEU A 28 1.12 -2.65 17.27
N MET A 29 1.03 -3.90 17.70
CA MET A 29 0.07 -4.33 18.73
C MET A 29 0.34 -3.65 20.08
N GLU A 30 1.61 -3.60 20.50
CA GLU A 30 2.02 -2.94 21.75
C GLU A 30 1.69 -1.44 21.75
N SER A 31 1.91 -0.76 20.62
CA SER A 31 1.61 0.66 20.47
C SER A 31 0.10 0.94 20.45
N SER A 32 -0.69 0.06 19.83
CA SER A 32 -2.15 0.15 19.87
C SER A 32 -2.67 0.10 21.31
N ARG A 33 -2.12 -0.80 22.13
CA ARG A 33 -2.42 -0.87 23.57
C ARG A 33 -1.96 0.39 24.31
N ALA A 34 -0.78 0.91 24.00
CA ALA A 34 -0.27 2.14 24.62
C ALA A 34 -1.17 3.35 24.30
N SER A 35 -1.64 3.48 23.07
CA SER A 35 -2.58 4.53 22.66
C SER A 35 -3.90 4.47 23.42
N LEU A 36 -4.47 3.27 23.59
CA LEU A 36 -5.70 3.06 24.37
C LEU A 36 -5.52 3.44 25.84
N ALA A 37 -4.38 3.08 26.45
CA ALA A 37 -4.06 3.46 27.82
C ALA A 37 -3.90 4.98 28.00
N LEU A 38 -3.24 5.66 27.05
CA LEU A 38 -3.09 7.12 27.07
C LEU A 38 -4.44 7.83 26.96
N GLN A 39 -5.36 7.29 26.16
CA GLN A 39 -6.74 7.78 26.01
C GLN A 39 -7.66 7.46 27.19
N GLY A 40 -7.18 6.68 28.18
CA GLY A 40 -7.95 6.33 29.38
C GLY A 40 -8.87 5.12 29.20
N PHE A 41 -8.73 4.37 28.10
CA PHE A 41 -9.50 3.14 27.85
C PHE A 41 -8.93 1.90 28.56
N LEU A 42 -7.76 2.02 29.22
CA LEU A 42 -7.13 0.96 30.02
C LEU A 42 -6.72 1.50 31.41
N PRO A 43 -6.73 0.65 32.47
CA PRO A 43 -6.33 1.07 33.81
C PRO A 43 -4.86 1.53 33.84
N ARG A 44 -4.59 2.68 34.47
CA ARG A 44 -3.25 3.26 34.58
C ARG A 44 -2.47 2.65 35.75
N SER A 45 -1.23 2.22 35.51
CA SER A 45 -0.22 2.01 36.56
C SER A 45 0.61 3.29 36.71
N GLU A 46 0.95 3.70 37.94
CA GLU A 46 1.52 5.03 38.25
C GLU A 46 2.94 5.27 37.69
N ALA A 47 3.67 4.21 37.30
CA ALA A 47 4.98 4.31 36.64
C ALA A 47 4.92 4.45 35.10
N ALA A 48 3.71 4.54 34.51
CA ALA A 48 3.50 4.16 33.10
C ALA A 48 3.59 5.29 32.06
N THR A 49 3.49 6.58 32.39
CA THR A 49 3.21 7.60 31.35
C THR A 49 4.36 7.82 30.35
N GLN A 50 5.61 7.92 30.81
CA GLN A 50 6.78 8.08 29.92
C GLN A 50 7.06 6.82 29.09
N ASP A 51 6.87 5.64 29.70
CA ASP A 51 7.00 4.34 29.03
C ASP A 51 5.91 4.15 27.96
N LEU A 52 4.67 4.54 28.25
CA LEU A 52 3.57 4.54 27.28
C LEU A 52 3.84 5.49 26.10
N ASP A 53 4.43 6.65 26.35
CA ASP A 53 4.76 7.59 25.28
C ASP A 53 5.85 7.06 24.35
N GLN A 54 6.89 6.45 24.91
CA GLN A 54 7.92 5.78 24.12
C GLN A 54 7.37 4.60 23.30
N ARG A 55 6.49 3.77 23.90
CA ARG A 55 5.81 2.67 23.19
C ARG A 55 4.92 3.18 22.06
N LEU A 56 4.21 4.30 22.28
CA LEU A 56 3.44 4.95 21.24
C LEU A 56 4.34 5.37 20.08
N LEU A 57 5.41 6.13 20.35
CA LEU A 57 6.33 6.61 19.31
C LEU A 57 7.01 5.47 18.55
N ARG A 58 7.39 4.39 19.25
CA ARG A 58 7.97 3.19 18.63
C ARG A 58 7.00 2.55 17.64
N GLY A 59 5.73 2.41 17.97
CA GLY A 59 4.76 1.88 17.02
C GLY A 59 4.38 2.85 15.91
N ARG A 60 4.39 4.15 16.15
CA ARG A 60 4.23 5.14 15.07
C ARG A 60 5.34 5.03 14.04
N TYR A 61 6.57 4.83 14.50
CA TYR A 61 7.69 4.56 13.61
C TYR A 61 7.55 3.20 12.90
N ALA A 62 7.13 2.14 13.59
CA ALA A 62 6.85 0.85 12.95
C ALA A 62 5.76 0.93 11.87
N GLU A 63 4.70 1.71 12.12
CA GLU A 63 3.65 1.98 11.14
C GLU A 63 4.19 2.73 9.92
N LEU A 64 5.07 3.71 10.15
CA LEU A 64 5.73 4.46 9.10
C LEU A 64 6.67 3.56 8.27
N ARG A 65 7.39 2.62 8.91
CA ARG A 65 8.17 1.57 8.20
C ARG A 65 7.28 0.71 7.31
N MET A 66 6.15 0.24 7.84
CA MET A 66 5.18 -0.55 7.08
C MET A 66 4.67 0.23 5.87
N LEU A 67 4.24 1.48 6.07
CA LEU A 67 3.77 2.36 4.99
C LEU A 67 4.84 2.59 3.92
N TYR A 68 6.12 2.69 4.31
CA TYR A 68 7.23 2.88 3.38
C TYR A 68 7.44 1.65 2.48
N TYR A 69 7.45 0.44 3.04
CA TYR A 69 7.62 -0.78 2.24
C TYR A 69 6.42 -1.04 1.31
N ILE A 70 5.19 -0.83 1.80
CA ILE A 70 4.00 -0.83 0.94
C ILE A 70 4.17 0.22 -0.17
N GLY A 71 4.66 1.41 0.18
CA GLY A 71 4.96 2.50 -0.75
C GLY A 71 5.90 2.11 -1.89
N LYS A 72 6.96 1.35 -1.58
CA LYS A 72 7.88 0.79 -2.58
C LYS A 72 7.17 -0.14 -3.55
N ASP A 73 6.38 -1.08 -3.03
CA ASP A 73 5.67 -2.06 -3.83
C ASP A 73 4.63 -1.40 -4.74
N VAL A 74 3.80 -0.51 -4.18
CA VAL A 74 2.75 0.16 -4.97
C VAL A 74 3.34 1.13 -6.00
N THR A 75 4.45 1.81 -5.69
CA THR A 75 5.11 2.71 -6.65
C THR A 75 5.64 1.90 -7.83
N ARG A 76 6.39 0.83 -7.57
CA ARG A 76 6.88 -0.08 -8.61
C ARG A 76 5.74 -0.66 -9.44
N TRP A 77 4.66 -1.11 -8.79
CA TRP A 77 3.51 -1.65 -9.48
C TRP A 77 2.83 -0.63 -10.39
N THR A 78 2.68 0.62 -9.94
CA THR A 78 2.09 1.68 -10.78
C THR A 78 2.94 2.03 -12.00
N GLU A 79 4.28 1.97 -11.88
CA GLU A 79 5.20 2.14 -12.99
C GLU A 79 5.04 1.01 -14.01
N GLN A 80 5.00 -0.25 -13.54
CA GLN A 80 4.75 -1.42 -14.39
C GLN A 80 3.38 -1.35 -15.11
N CYS A 81 2.35 -0.87 -14.42
CA CYS A 81 1.03 -0.65 -15.02
C CYS A 81 1.08 0.42 -16.12
N ALA A 82 1.83 1.50 -15.91
CA ALA A 82 1.99 2.56 -16.89
C ALA A 82 2.76 2.09 -18.13
N GLU A 83 3.82 1.31 -17.95
CA GLU A 83 4.54 0.66 -19.05
C GLU A 83 3.61 -0.27 -19.85
N THR A 84 2.87 -1.13 -19.14
CA THR A 84 1.93 -2.09 -19.74
C THR A 84 0.83 -1.38 -20.54
N ALA A 85 0.23 -0.34 -19.98
CA ALA A 85 -0.83 0.41 -20.65
C ALA A 85 -0.29 1.25 -21.81
N SER A 86 0.92 1.81 -21.70
CA SER A 86 1.54 2.59 -22.78
C SER A 86 1.89 1.72 -23.99
N ALA A 87 2.15 0.43 -23.78
CA ALA A 87 2.38 -0.54 -24.85
C ALA A 87 1.07 -1.02 -25.53
N ALA A 88 -0.09 -0.75 -24.94
CA ALA A 88 -1.37 -1.26 -25.44
C ALA A 88 -2.04 -0.25 -26.41
N PRO A 89 -2.36 -0.66 -27.66
CA PRO A 89 -2.96 0.23 -28.66
C PRO A 89 -4.29 0.87 -28.23
N VAL A 90 -5.03 0.23 -27.33
CA VAL A 90 -6.31 0.74 -26.80
C VAL A 90 -6.18 2.07 -26.04
N PHE A 91 -4.99 2.39 -25.54
CA PHE A 91 -4.68 3.63 -24.83
C PHE A 91 -3.83 4.60 -25.65
N GLU A 92 -3.71 4.39 -26.97
CA GLU A 92 -2.99 5.33 -27.83
C GLU A 92 -3.59 6.74 -27.73
N GLY A 93 -2.71 7.74 -27.59
CA GLY A 93 -3.11 9.14 -27.39
C GLY A 93 -3.54 9.49 -25.96
N ARG A 94 -3.59 8.52 -25.03
CA ARG A 94 -3.80 8.78 -23.60
C ARG A 94 -2.49 8.89 -22.84
N ARG A 95 -2.49 9.76 -21.84
CA ARG A 95 -1.34 9.98 -20.97
C ARG A 95 -1.41 9.06 -19.74
N MET A 96 -1.18 7.78 -19.99
CA MET A 96 -1.11 6.74 -18.96
C MET A 96 0.18 6.91 -18.16
N ARG A 97 0.09 7.25 -16.87
CA ARG A 97 1.24 7.43 -15.98
C ARG A 97 1.05 6.64 -14.69
N ALA A 98 2.11 6.50 -13.89
CA ALA A 98 2.02 5.90 -12.57
C ALA A 98 0.90 6.54 -11.73
N GLU A 99 0.70 7.85 -11.84
CA GLU A 99 -0.36 8.58 -11.16
C GLU A 99 -1.78 8.14 -11.56
N THR A 100 -2.00 7.72 -12.81
CA THR A 100 -3.27 7.10 -13.26
C THR A 100 -3.60 5.88 -12.40
N PHE A 101 -2.62 5.00 -12.21
CA PHE A 101 -2.78 3.76 -11.46
C PHE A 101 -2.74 3.97 -9.94
N ALA A 102 -2.07 5.01 -9.46
CA ALA A 102 -2.16 5.44 -8.07
C ALA A 102 -3.58 5.91 -7.72
N VAL A 103 -4.24 6.65 -8.62
CA VAL A 103 -5.65 7.02 -8.47
C VAL A 103 -6.57 5.79 -8.53
N LEU A 104 -6.31 4.86 -9.45
CA LEU A 104 -7.04 3.58 -9.52
C LEU A 104 -6.99 2.83 -8.17
N LEU A 105 -5.79 2.68 -7.59
CA LEU A 105 -5.58 1.96 -6.34
C LEU A 105 -6.15 2.67 -5.10
N VAL A 106 -6.28 4.01 -5.13
CA VAL A 106 -6.83 4.77 -4.00
C VAL A 106 -8.34 4.97 -4.11
N GLN A 107 -8.90 5.07 -5.32
CA GLN A 107 -10.29 5.52 -5.51
C GLN A 107 -11.18 4.49 -6.23
N PHE A 108 -10.61 3.66 -7.11
CA PHE A 108 -11.37 2.79 -8.01
C PHE A 108 -10.94 1.33 -7.91
N VAL A 109 -10.62 0.88 -6.69
CA VAL A 109 -10.18 -0.49 -6.41
C VAL A 109 -11.23 -1.51 -6.87
N PRO A 110 -10.85 -2.53 -7.68
CA PRO A 110 -11.74 -3.61 -8.08
C PRO A 110 -12.40 -4.31 -6.88
N ALA A 111 -13.65 -4.74 -7.05
CA ALA A 111 -14.47 -5.27 -5.94
C ALA A 111 -13.84 -6.49 -5.25
N HIS A 112 -13.19 -7.39 -6.01
CA HIS A 112 -12.52 -8.57 -5.44
C HIS A 112 -11.24 -8.20 -4.67
N VAL A 113 -10.51 -7.18 -5.12
CA VAL A 113 -9.34 -6.65 -4.40
C VAL A 113 -9.78 -5.97 -3.10
N ARG A 114 -10.87 -5.20 -3.13
CA ARG A 114 -11.49 -4.62 -1.93
C ARG A 114 -11.85 -5.70 -0.92
N ALA A 115 -12.59 -6.73 -1.35
CA ALA A 115 -13.00 -7.83 -0.49
C ALA A 115 -11.79 -8.55 0.14
N LYS A 116 -10.70 -8.69 -0.61
CA LYS A 116 -9.46 -9.28 -0.11
C LYS A 116 -8.76 -8.41 0.96
N LEU A 117 -8.66 -7.09 0.72
CA LEU A 117 -8.13 -6.14 1.71
C LEU A 117 -8.96 -6.13 3.00
N GLU A 118 -10.29 -6.13 2.87
CA GLU A 118 -11.21 -6.23 4.00
C GLU A 118 -11.06 -7.56 4.74
N GLY A 119 -10.87 -8.67 4.01
CA GLY A 119 -10.57 -9.99 4.57
C GLY A 119 -9.25 -10.04 5.35
N TRP A 120 -8.27 -9.21 4.98
CA TRP A 120 -7.03 -9.01 5.74
C TRP A 120 -7.18 -8.04 6.93
N GLY A 121 -8.38 -7.48 7.16
CA GLY A 121 -8.64 -6.50 8.21
C GLY A 121 -8.23 -5.06 7.86
N VAL A 122 -7.91 -4.78 6.60
CA VAL A 122 -7.50 -3.44 6.14
C VAL A 122 -8.73 -2.65 5.69
N LEU A 123 -9.41 -2.01 6.65
CA LEU A 123 -10.69 -1.33 6.40
C LEU A 123 -10.54 0.04 5.70
N ASP A 124 -9.50 0.81 6.05
CA ASP A 124 -9.22 2.12 5.43
C ASP A 124 -8.00 2.04 4.49
N PHE A 125 -8.09 1.12 3.51
CA PHE A 125 -7.02 0.91 2.55
C PHE A 125 -6.78 2.14 1.66
N CYS A 126 -7.80 3.00 1.44
CA CYS A 126 -7.65 4.24 0.68
C CYS A 126 -6.64 5.17 1.35
N SER A 127 -6.78 5.40 2.66
CA SER A 127 -5.81 6.19 3.42
C SER A 127 -4.46 5.50 3.51
N LEU A 128 -4.43 4.17 3.66
CA LEU A 128 -3.17 3.41 3.68
C LEU A 128 -2.37 3.62 2.39
N PHE A 129 -2.97 3.39 1.21
CA PHE A 129 -2.28 3.56 -0.06
C PHE A 129 -1.90 5.02 -0.32
N ARG A 130 -2.79 5.98 -0.01
CA ARG A 130 -2.48 7.41 -0.10
C ARG A 130 -1.20 7.74 0.66
N ARG A 131 -1.13 7.31 1.93
CA ARG A 131 0.01 7.60 2.81
C ARG A 131 1.28 6.88 2.36
N SER A 132 1.16 5.64 1.89
CA SER A 132 2.28 4.87 1.34
C SER A 132 2.89 5.55 0.12
N PHE A 133 2.08 6.01 -0.84
CA PHE A 133 2.56 6.80 -1.97
C PHE A 133 3.20 8.12 -1.54
N GLY A 134 2.54 8.84 -0.63
CA GLY A 134 3.05 10.12 -0.10
C GLY A 134 4.41 9.96 0.56
N LEU A 135 4.58 8.94 1.41
CA LEU A 135 5.84 8.69 2.13
C LEU A 135 6.98 8.28 1.20
N HIS A 136 6.73 7.30 0.33
CA HIS A 136 7.75 6.80 -0.60
C HIS A 136 8.14 7.86 -1.65
N GLY A 137 7.23 8.77 -2.00
CA GLY A 137 7.53 9.89 -2.90
C GLY A 137 8.55 10.89 -2.36
N VAL A 138 8.80 10.91 -1.04
CA VAL A 138 9.72 11.85 -0.39
C VAL A 138 11.04 11.18 0.02
N PHE A 139 10.99 9.94 0.51
CA PHE A 139 12.16 9.23 1.01
C PHE A 139 12.62 8.15 0.04
N GLN A 140 13.85 8.27 -0.45
CA GLN A 140 14.51 7.19 -1.20
C GLN A 140 14.76 5.98 -0.31
N GLU A 141 15.31 6.22 0.88
CA GLU A 141 15.47 5.25 1.95
C GLU A 141 14.82 5.78 3.21
N LEU A 142 14.21 4.90 4.00
CA LEU A 142 13.55 5.34 5.21
C LEU A 142 14.58 5.76 6.27
N PRO A 143 14.52 7.00 6.78
CA PRO A 143 15.40 7.45 7.84
C PRO A 143 15.25 6.63 9.13
N PRO A 144 16.29 6.54 9.96
CA PRO A 144 16.19 5.91 11.27
C PRO A 144 15.29 6.75 12.20
N VAL A 145 14.81 6.15 13.30
CA VAL A 145 13.79 6.78 14.18
C VAL A 145 14.27 8.10 14.77
N GLU A 146 15.57 8.23 15.03
CA GLU A 146 16.20 9.42 15.61
C GLU A 146 16.16 10.64 14.66
N ALA A 147 15.97 10.42 13.36
CA ALA A 147 15.80 11.47 12.38
C ALA A 147 14.40 12.10 12.39
N PHE A 148 13.44 11.49 13.08
CA PHE A 148 12.07 11.96 13.17
C PHE A 148 11.80 12.67 14.49
N SER A 149 11.16 13.84 14.42
CA SER A 149 10.64 14.47 15.62
C SER A 149 9.44 13.69 16.18
N SER A 150 9.28 13.70 17.49
CA SER A 150 8.12 13.07 18.15
C SER A 150 6.79 13.69 17.68
N GLU A 151 6.78 14.98 17.35
CA GLU A 151 5.60 15.65 16.78
C GLU A 151 5.25 15.11 15.40
N PHE A 152 6.25 14.92 14.53
CA PHE A 152 6.04 14.31 13.22
C PHE A 152 5.49 12.89 13.37
N LEU A 153 6.09 12.04 14.21
CA LEU A 153 5.61 10.67 14.43
C LEU A 153 4.17 10.60 14.96
N ARG A 154 3.69 11.61 15.70
CA ARG A 154 2.28 11.65 16.14
C ARG A 154 1.31 12.09 15.04
N ARG A 155 1.81 12.81 14.03
CA ARG A 155 0.98 13.51 13.04
C ARG A 155 1.33 13.17 11.59
N TYR A 156 2.17 12.17 11.34
CA TYR A 156 2.70 11.82 10.02
C TYR A 156 1.56 11.72 8.98
N HIS A 157 0.42 11.11 9.33
CA HIS A 157 -0.74 10.94 8.45
C HIS A 157 -1.15 12.22 7.72
N ARG A 158 -1.16 13.38 8.41
CA ARG A 158 -1.54 14.67 7.82
C ARG A 158 -0.57 15.11 6.72
N TYR A 159 0.72 14.88 6.95
CA TYR A 159 1.77 15.23 6.01
C TYR A 159 1.76 14.28 4.82
N LEU A 160 1.65 12.97 5.06
CA LEU A 160 1.66 11.96 4.00
C LEU A 160 0.46 12.09 3.06
N ASP A 161 -0.73 12.38 3.60
CA ASP A 161 -1.92 12.64 2.79
C ASP A 161 -1.67 13.85 1.87
N GLN A 162 -1.09 14.93 2.39
CA GLN A 162 -0.77 16.13 1.58
C GLN A 162 0.31 15.88 0.53
N TRP A 163 1.33 15.09 0.84
CA TRP A 163 2.40 14.76 -0.12
C TRP A 163 1.86 13.97 -1.33
N TYR A 164 0.93 13.05 -1.10
CA TYR A 164 0.22 12.38 -2.20
C TYR A 164 -0.57 13.36 -3.06
N GLU A 165 -1.40 14.21 -2.43
CA GLU A 165 -2.22 15.16 -3.17
C GLU A 165 -1.37 16.15 -3.97
N GLN A 166 -0.24 16.59 -3.42
CA GLN A 166 0.69 17.48 -4.11
C GLN A 166 1.31 16.78 -5.33
N ARG A 167 1.74 15.52 -5.19
CA ARG A 167 2.27 14.72 -6.30
C ARG A 167 1.28 14.60 -7.46
N LEU A 168 0.01 14.37 -7.17
CA LEU A 168 -1.03 14.30 -8.20
C LEU A 168 -1.24 15.66 -8.89
N LYS A 169 -1.23 16.76 -8.14
CA LYS A 169 -1.42 18.11 -8.70
C LYS A 169 -0.28 18.52 -9.63
N ASP A 170 0.95 18.12 -9.31
CA ASP A 170 2.14 18.46 -10.10
C ASP A 170 2.26 17.61 -11.38
N SER A 171 1.40 16.61 -11.55
CA SER A 171 1.45 15.66 -12.66
C SER A 171 0.29 15.88 -13.64
N GLY A 172 0.58 16.05 -14.93
CA GLY A 172 -0.43 15.89 -15.97
C GLY A 172 -0.56 14.41 -16.33
N PHE A 173 -1.71 13.79 -16.07
CA PHE A 173 -2.03 12.39 -16.38
C PHE A 173 -3.53 12.23 -16.69
N ASP A 174 -3.91 11.18 -17.41
CA ASP A 174 -5.32 10.84 -17.62
C ASP A 174 -5.85 10.06 -16.42
N ARG A 175 -7.02 10.44 -15.92
CA ARG A 175 -7.67 9.72 -14.82
C ARG A 175 -8.21 8.37 -15.31
N PRO A 176 -8.12 7.31 -14.50
CA PRO A 176 -8.74 6.04 -14.83
C PRO A 176 -10.27 6.16 -14.70
N GLU A 177 -10.99 5.48 -15.58
CA GLU A 177 -12.44 5.31 -15.43
C GLU A 177 -12.74 4.12 -14.50
N PRO A 178 -13.87 4.15 -13.75
CA PRO A 178 -14.33 2.97 -13.03
C PRO A 178 -14.46 1.76 -13.98
N HIS A 179 -14.01 0.58 -13.54
CA HIS A 179 -14.05 -0.68 -14.30
C HIS A 179 -13.18 -0.74 -15.56
N GLU A 180 -12.38 0.28 -15.85
CA GLU A 180 -11.45 0.27 -16.98
C GLU A 180 -10.32 -0.76 -16.80
N PHE A 181 -9.91 -0.96 -15.55
CA PHE A 181 -8.77 -1.81 -15.18
C PHE A 181 -9.16 -2.88 -14.17
N VAL A 182 -8.53 -4.04 -14.28
CA VAL A 182 -8.63 -5.13 -13.31
C VAL A 182 -7.25 -5.67 -12.97
N PHE A 183 -7.03 -6.05 -11.72
CA PHE A 183 -5.80 -6.69 -11.24
C PHE A 183 -6.10 -7.57 -10.05
N ASP A 184 -5.18 -8.49 -9.74
CA ASP A 184 -5.22 -9.28 -8.52
C ASP A 184 -4.24 -8.73 -7.50
N LEU A 185 -4.55 -8.94 -6.22
CA LEU A 185 -3.72 -8.53 -5.08
C LEU A 185 -3.24 -9.77 -4.33
N TYR A 186 -1.97 -9.81 -3.95
CA TYR A 186 -1.38 -10.89 -3.17
C TYR A 186 -0.50 -10.35 -2.04
N ALA A 187 -0.51 -11.05 -0.91
CA ALA A 187 0.60 -10.96 0.03
C ALA A 187 1.77 -11.77 -0.52
N SER A 188 3.00 -11.39 -0.19
CA SER A 188 4.21 -12.05 -0.70
C SER A 188 4.19 -13.58 -0.56
N GLY A 189 3.82 -14.10 0.62
CA GLY A 189 3.72 -15.53 0.87
C GLY A 189 2.64 -16.23 0.03
N GLU A 190 1.49 -15.58 -0.18
CA GLU A 190 0.42 -16.11 -1.05
C GLU A 190 0.90 -16.22 -2.51
N TYR A 191 1.65 -15.21 -2.98
CA TYR A 191 2.17 -15.20 -4.34
C TYR A 191 3.23 -16.29 -4.57
N THR A 192 4.13 -16.49 -3.60
CA THR A 192 5.12 -17.58 -3.65
C THR A 192 4.44 -18.95 -3.73
N MET A 193 3.45 -19.21 -2.88
CA MET A 193 2.69 -20.48 -2.92
C MET A 193 1.99 -20.70 -4.26
N MET A 194 1.41 -19.65 -4.84
CA MET A 194 0.76 -19.73 -6.15
C MET A 194 1.76 -20.09 -7.27
N LEU A 195 2.95 -19.48 -7.26
CA LEU A 195 4.02 -19.80 -8.22
C LEU A 195 4.50 -21.25 -8.07
N GLU A 196 4.74 -21.69 -6.84
CA GLU A 196 5.14 -23.08 -6.56
C GLU A 196 4.12 -24.10 -7.08
N GLN A 197 2.82 -23.82 -6.89
CA GLN A 197 1.75 -24.65 -7.41
C GLN A 197 1.73 -24.66 -8.94
N SER A 198 1.93 -23.50 -9.59
CA SER A 198 1.94 -23.41 -11.06
C SER A 198 3.05 -24.24 -11.71
N TRP A 199 4.25 -24.27 -11.11
CA TRP A 199 5.37 -25.09 -11.57
C TRP A 199 5.14 -26.59 -11.34
N GLY A 200 4.41 -26.94 -10.27
CA GLY A 200 3.99 -28.32 -10.00
C GLY A 200 3.00 -28.87 -11.03
N THR A 201 2.16 -28.02 -11.64
CA THR A 201 1.25 -28.42 -12.72
C THR A 201 1.93 -28.54 -14.08
N GLU A 202 2.85 -27.62 -14.44
CA GLU A 202 3.54 -27.66 -15.74
C GLU A 202 4.46 -28.89 -15.90
N THR A 203 4.98 -29.43 -14.79
CA THR A 203 5.81 -30.65 -14.82
C THR A 203 5.01 -31.95 -14.95
N GLY A 204 3.69 -31.90 -14.79
CA GLY A 204 2.79 -33.06 -14.93
C GLY A 204 2.21 -33.27 -16.33
N GLU A 205 2.17 -32.25 -17.19
CA GLU A 205 1.59 -32.33 -18.54
C GLU A 205 2.60 -32.70 -19.65
N ALA A 206 3.90 -32.75 -19.34
CA ALA A 206 4.94 -33.19 -20.28
C ALA A 206 5.18 -34.72 -20.30
N ALA A 207 4.37 -35.50 -19.57
CA ALA A 207 4.52 -36.95 -19.43
C ALA A 207 3.21 -37.72 -19.69
N SER A 208 2.45 -37.32 -20.72
CA SER A 208 1.27 -38.07 -21.22
C SER A 208 1.29 -38.19 -22.74
#